data_AF-A0A3Q3L9Y9-F1
#
_entry.id   AF-A0A3Q3L9Y9-F1
#
_cell.length_a   1.000
_cell.length_b   1.000
_cell.length_c   1.000
_cell.angle_alpha   90.00
_cell.angle_beta   90.00
_cell.angle_gamma   90.00
#
_symmetry.space_group_name_H-M   'P 1'
#
loop_
_entity.id
_entity.type
_entity.pdbx_description
1 polymer ?
#
loop_
_entity_poly.entity_id
_entity_poly.type
_entity_poly.pdbx_seq_one_letter_code
_entity_poly.pdbx_strand_id
1 'polypeptide(L)'
;MEEIQPSSNDLDELDSVEATEPQETQTRHKYNKPSADVPSSQNGSNIVAFLKRNAFVVLTVIAVALGIGLGFVLRHINMSPSDIQYLTFPGELLLRILQMLALPLIVSSLISGMSSVDTKAYGKIGMRAFGYYLVTTMTAAFTGIALALLIQPGNSSRNTSVSSGGKTGTVQPVDSFLDLLRNMIPSNLVEACFRKVWSTMADLIFCLYLPGTSNGVNFFGLLVFCVAFGLILGNMETEGKPLKDFFDSLNKAIMQFVSIVIWYSPVGILFLLAGQIVKMIDIGEIGHEVAMYAVTVITGLVIHSLFTLPLIYFIVTRKNPYRFMSGILQAITTAFGTSSR
;
A
#
# COMPACT_ATOMS: atom_id res chain seq x y z
N MET A 1 13.38 66.67 16.44
CA MET A 1 14.55 67.50 16.09
C MET A 1 15.72 66.56 16.23
N GLU A 2 16.26 65.98 15.17
CA GLU A 2 16.67 66.60 13.91
C GLU A 2 16.56 65.58 12.77
N GLU A 3 16.13 66.07 11.61
CA GLU A 3 15.79 65.35 10.39
C GLU A 3 17.00 65.44 9.45
N ILE A 4 17.48 64.31 8.91
CA ILE A 4 18.56 64.30 7.91
C ILE A 4 18.02 63.61 6.65
N GLN A 5 17.64 64.42 5.67
CA GLN A 5 17.35 64.01 4.30
C GLN A 5 18.66 63.78 3.51
N PRO A 6 18.77 62.72 2.68
CA PRO A 6 19.79 62.64 1.65
C PRO A 6 19.45 63.53 0.45
N SER A 7 20.49 64.12 -0.14
CA SER A 7 20.44 65.13 -1.20
C SER A 7 20.14 64.57 -2.59
N SER A 8 19.60 65.45 -3.44
CA SER A 8 19.03 65.23 -4.78
C SER A 8 20.02 64.89 -5.92
N ASN A 9 21.05 64.07 -5.68
CA ASN A 9 22.03 63.69 -6.71
C ASN A 9 22.01 62.20 -7.11
N ASP A 10 21.06 61.41 -6.61
CA ASP A 10 20.96 59.96 -6.90
C ASP A 10 19.87 59.60 -7.92
N LEU A 11 19.44 60.54 -8.78
CA LEU A 11 18.32 60.33 -9.73
C LEU A 11 18.64 60.59 -11.21
N ASP A 12 19.90 60.83 -11.59
CA ASP A 12 20.29 61.11 -12.99
C ASP A 12 21.13 60.00 -13.66
N GLU A 13 21.01 58.74 -13.22
CA GLU A 13 21.68 57.60 -13.88
C GLU A 13 20.69 56.49 -14.30
N LEU A 14 19.47 56.90 -14.66
CA LEU A 14 18.48 56.09 -15.36
C LEU A 14 18.09 56.78 -16.68
N ASP A 15 19.01 56.83 -17.63
CA ASP A 15 18.69 56.75 -19.05
C ASP A 15 19.98 56.64 -19.87
N SER A 16 20.01 55.64 -20.77
CA SER A 16 20.98 55.36 -21.85
C SER A 16 21.89 54.14 -21.69
N VAL A 17 21.32 52.93 -21.85
CA VAL A 17 22.05 51.82 -22.48
C VAL A 17 21.15 51.09 -23.47
N GLU A 18 21.47 51.32 -24.74
CA GLU A 18 20.90 50.74 -25.95
C GLU A 18 21.48 49.34 -26.23
N ALA A 19 20.68 48.49 -26.87
CA ALA A 19 20.99 47.08 -27.14
C ALA A 19 22.04 46.87 -28.24
N THR A 20 22.95 45.89 -28.09
CA THR A 20 23.69 45.30 -29.22
C THR A 20 24.16 43.87 -28.92
N GLU A 21 23.77 42.90 -29.76
CA GLU A 21 24.29 41.51 -29.79
C GLU A 21 25.70 41.43 -30.42
N PRO A 22 26.51 40.40 -30.08
CA PRO A 22 27.59 39.97 -30.98
C PRO A 22 27.55 38.49 -31.39
N GLN A 23 27.19 38.30 -32.66
CA GLN A 23 27.81 37.50 -33.74
C GLN A 23 28.40 36.09 -33.52
N GLU A 24 27.79 35.15 -34.24
CA GLU A 24 28.33 33.88 -34.72
C GLU A 24 29.70 34.04 -35.38
N THR A 25 30.72 33.29 -34.91
CA THR A 25 31.97 33.12 -35.66
C THR A 25 32.07 31.70 -36.20
N GLN A 26 32.11 31.68 -37.53
CA GLN A 26 32.31 30.55 -38.43
C GLN A 26 33.55 29.73 -38.09
N THR A 27 33.41 28.40 -38.03
CA THR A 27 34.47 27.47 -38.41
C THR A 27 33.91 26.45 -39.39
N ARG A 28 34.09 26.74 -40.68
CA ARG A 28 33.75 25.86 -41.80
C ARG A 28 35.04 25.58 -42.56
N HIS A 29 35.61 24.37 -42.44
CA HIS A 29 36.37 23.76 -43.53
C HIS A 29 36.38 22.23 -43.48
N LYS A 30 35.69 21.67 -44.50
CA LYS A 30 35.97 20.45 -45.28
C LYS A 30 36.16 19.11 -44.55
N TYR A 31 35.22 18.18 -44.79
CA TYR A 31 35.42 17.13 -45.80
C TYR A 31 34.09 16.46 -46.22
N ASN A 32 33.96 16.15 -47.51
CA ASN A 32 32.82 15.49 -48.14
C ASN A 32 32.99 13.95 -48.10
N LYS A 33 31.84 13.27 -48.02
CA LYS A 33 31.44 11.83 -48.02
C LYS A 33 32.28 10.82 -48.85
N PRO A 34 32.19 9.49 -48.56
CA PRO A 34 31.05 8.70 -49.02
C PRO A 34 30.41 7.76 -47.99
N SER A 35 29.15 7.43 -48.26
CA SER A 35 28.29 6.50 -47.54
C SER A 35 28.81 5.06 -47.61
N ALA A 36 28.89 4.37 -46.47
CA ALA A 36 28.69 2.93 -46.32
C ALA A 36 28.64 2.57 -44.82
N ASP A 37 27.83 1.57 -44.50
CA ASP A 37 27.69 0.87 -43.22
C ASP A 37 26.91 1.58 -42.10
N VAL A 38 25.59 1.38 -42.15
CA VAL A 38 24.71 1.39 -40.98
C VAL A 38 24.98 0.08 -40.22
N PRO A 39 25.54 0.08 -38.98
CA PRO A 39 25.43 -1.07 -38.12
C PRO A 39 24.03 -1.04 -37.49
N SER A 40 23.12 -1.80 -38.09
CA SER A 40 21.86 -2.19 -37.49
C SER A 40 22.14 -3.12 -36.30
N SER A 41 22.31 -2.58 -35.09
CA SER A 41 22.04 -3.30 -33.83
C SER A 41 22.29 -2.41 -32.60
N GLN A 42 21.31 -1.57 -32.25
CA GLN A 42 21.23 -0.93 -30.92
C GLN A 42 20.00 -1.37 -30.11
N ASN A 43 19.35 -2.49 -30.44
CA ASN A 43 18.21 -2.98 -29.64
C ASN A 43 18.62 -3.76 -28.37
N GLY A 44 19.81 -4.36 -28.33
CA GLY A 44 20.26 -5.17 -27.19
C GLY A 44 20.64 -4.36 -25.93
N SER A 45 21.25 -3.18 -26.12
CA SER A 45 21.66 -2.30 -25.00
C SER A 45 20.46 -1.73 -24.24
N ASN A 46 19.37 -1.43 -24.95
CA ASN A 46 18.17 -0.84 -24.35
C ASN A 46 17.40 -1.84 -23.49
N ILE A 47 17.34 -3.12 -23.89
CA ILE A 47 16.62 -4.17 -23.16
C ILE A 47 17.33 -4.52 -21.85
N VAL A 48 18.66 -4.70 -21.88
CA VAL A 48 19.43 -5.00 -20.65
C VAL A 48 19.42 -3.81 -19.68
N ALA A 49 19.51 -2.57 -20.18
CA ALA A 49 19.38 -1.37 -19.36
C ALA A 49 17.98 -1.26 -18.75
N PHE A 50 16.93 -1.53 -19.52
CA PHE A 50 15.54 -1.57 -19.04
C PHE A 50 15.33 -2.66 -17.98
N LEU A 51 15.86 -3.87 -18.21
CA LEU A 51 15.82 -5.00 -17.28
C LEU A 51 16.51 -4.66 -15.96
N LYS A 52 17.69 -4.05 -16.01
CA LYS A 52 18.41 -3.61 -14.79
C LYS A 52 17.64 -2.53 -14.04
N ARG A 53 17.04 -1.56 -14.75
CA ARG A 53 16.28 -0.46 -14.15
C ARG A 53 14.98 -0.93 -13.49
N ASN A 54 14.34 -1.96 -14.04
CA ASN A 54 13.08 -2.52 -13.55
C ASN A 54 13.25 -3.93 -12.98
N ALA A 55 14.45 -4.29 -12.52
CA ALA A 55 14.81 -5.67 -12.17
C ALA A 55 13.84 -6.27 -11.15
N PHE A 56 13.50 -5.50 -10.12
CA PHE A 56 12.54 -5.94 -9.09
C PHE A 56 11.17 -6.30 -9.68
N VAL A 57 10.58 -5.41 -10.49
CA VAL A 57 9.26 -5.62 -11.11
C VAL A 57 9.28 -6.81 -12.07
N VAL A 58 10.36 -6.94 -12.85
CA VAL A 58 10.50 -8.08 -13.76
C VAL A 58 10.63 -9.39 -12.98
N LEU A 59 11.42 -9.42 -11.91
CA LEU A 59 11.57 -10.59 -11.05
C LEU A 59 10.25 -11.00 -10.39
N THR A 60 9.45 -10.05 -9.90
CA THR A 60 8.14 -10.37 -9.30
C THR A 60 7.16 -10.90 -10.33
N VAL A 61 7.09 -10.32 -11.53
CA VAL A 61 6.21 -10.83 -12.61
C VAL A 61 6.63 -12.25 -13.04
N ILE A 62 7.93 -12.50 -13.20
CA ILE A 62 8.44 -13.84 -13.51
C ILE A 62 8.12 -14.81 -12.38
N ALA A 63 8.32 -14.42 -11.12
CA ALA A 63 7.99 -15.24 -9.97
C ALA A 63 6.51 -15.60 -9.89
N VAL A 64 5.61 -14.66 -10.20
CA VAL A 64 4.16 -14.92 -10.27
C VAL A 64 3.85 -15.92 -11.38
N ALA A 65 4.37 -15.71 -12.58
CA ALA A 65 4.15 -16.62 -13.72
C ALA A 65 4.68 -18.04 -13.43
N LEU A 66 5.90 -18.13 -12.90
CA LEU A 66 6.51 -19.40 -12.51
C LEU A 66 5.77 -20.06 -11.34
N GLY A 67 5.33 -19.30 -10.34
CA GLY A 67 4.58 -19.83 -9.21
C GLY A 67 3.24 -20.43 -9.64
N ILE A 68 2.54 -19.74 -10.54
CA ILE A 68 1.28 -20.24 -11.12
C ILE A 68 1.55 -21.51 -11.94
N GLY A 69 2.52 -21.48 -12.87
CA GLY A 69 2.85 -22.63 -13.70
C GLY A 69 3.31 -23.85 -12.88
N LEU A 70 4.19 -23.63 -11.92
CA LEU A 70 4.69 -24.65 -11.00
C LEU A 70 3.55 -25.24 -10.15
N GLY A 71 2.64 -24.40 -9.64
CA GLY A 71 1.46 -24.85 -8.88
C GLY A 71 0.56 -25.79 -9.68
N PHE A 72 0.28 -25.47 -10.95
CA PHE A 72 -0.52 -26.33 -11.83
C PHE A 72 0.18 -27.65 -12.16
N VAL A 73 1.49 -27.62 -12.42
CA VAL A 73 2.28 -28.84 -12.70
C VAL A 73 2.32 -29.75 -11.46
N LEU A 74 2.67 -29.19 -10.31
CA LEU A 74 2.77 -29.94 -9.04
C LEU A 74 1.43 -30.50 -8.60
N ARG A 75 0.32 -29.86 -8.95
CA ARG A 75 -1.02 -30.37 -8.64
C ARG A 75 -1.34 -31.66 -9.40
N HIS A 76 -0.80 -31.86 -10.60
CA HIS A 76 -0.98 -33.12 -11.32
C HIS A 76 -0.25 -34.29 -10.65
N ILE A 77 0.71 -33.97 -9.77
CA ILE A 77 1.42 -34.91 -8.93
C ILE A 77 0.66 -34.99 -7.61
N ASN A 78 0.20 -36.18 -7.22
CA ASN A 78 -0.46 -36.38 -5.92
C ASN A 78 0.55 -36.23 -4.77
N MET A 79 0.83 -34.99 -4.37
CA MET A 79 1.77 -34.67 -3.28
C MET A 79 1.18 -34.98 -1.91
N SER A 80 2.01 -35.48 -1.00
CA SER A 80 1.65 -35.65 0.40
C SER A 80 1.47 -34.28 1.08
N PRO A 81 0.61 -34.16 2.12
CA PRO A 81 0.47 -32.92 2.89
C PRO A 81 1.80 -32.37 3.44
N SER A 82 2.75 -33.25 3.77
CA SER A 82 4.09 -32.86 4.24
C SER A 82 4.93 -32.22 3.13
N ASP A 83 4.85 -32.74 1.90
CA ASP A 83 5.57 -32.20 0.74
C ASP A 83 5.04 -30.81 0.38
N ILE A 84 3.72 -30.61 0.47
CA ILE A 84 3.09 -29.31 0.29
C ILE A 84 3.59 -28.32 1.33
N GLN A 85 3.76 -28.75 2.59
CA GLN A 85 4.31 -27.89 3.65
C GLN A 85 5.73 -27.45 3.32
N TYR A 86 6.61 -28.37 2.91
CA TYR A 86 7.99 -28.05 2.53
C TYR A 86 8.07 -27.15 1.30
N LEU A 87 7.22 -27.38 0.30
CA LEU A 87 7.09 -26.52 -0.87
C LEU A 87 6.68 -25.09 -0.46
N THR A 88 5.72 -24.94 0.45
CA THR A 88 5.24 -23.62 0.90
C THR A 88 6.19 -22.88 1.84
N PHE A 89 7.21 -23.56 2.39
CA PHE A 89 8.04 -23.01 3.46
C PHE A 89 8.74 -21.68 3.12
N PRO A 90 9.37 -21.48 1.94
CA PRO A 90 9.97 -20.19 1.59
C PRO A 90 8.94 -19.05 1.56
N GLY A 91 7.71 -19.38 1.16
CA GLY A 91 6.59 -18.46 1.16
C GLY A 91 6.08 -18.14 2.56
N GLU A 92 5.98 -19.13 3.43
CA GLU A 92 5.65 -18.94 4.84
C GLU A 92 6.68 -18.04 5.54
N LEU A 93 7.97 -18.25 5.24
CA LEU A 93 9.05 -17.42 5.77
C LEU A 93 8.89 -15.95 5.35
N LEU A 94 8.50 -15.67 4.10
CA LEU A 94 8.19 -14.31 3.65
C LEU A 94 7.09 -13.68 4.52
N LEU A 95 5.99 -14.40 4.75
CA LEU A 95 4.88 -13.89 5.57
C LEU A 95 5.31 -13.61 7.02
N ARG A 96 6.12 -14.49 7.61
CA ARG A 96 6.65 -14.31 8.98
C ARG A 96 7.55 -13.08 9.08
N ILE A 97 8.43 -12.87 8.10
CA ILE A 97 9.30 -11.70 8.07
C ILE A 97 8.49 -10.41 7.91
N LEU A 98 7.49 -10.39 7.03
CA LEU A 98 6.60 -9.23 6.85
C LEU A 98 5.81 -8.92 8.14
N GLN A 99 5.29 -9.94 8.82
CA GLN A 99 4.59 -9.78 10.10
C GLN A 99 5.51 -9.28 11.21
N MET A 100 6.77 -9.74 11.25
CA MET A 100 7.78 -9.27 12.20
C MET A 100 8.09 -7.78 12.02
N LEU A 101 8.20 -7.31 10.77
CA LEU A 101 8.51 -5.90 10.47
C LEU A 101 7.32 -4.96 10.65
N ALA A 102 6.07 -5.47 10.57
CA ALA A 102 4.88 -4.64 10.62
C ALA A 102 4.77 -3.82 11.92
N LEU A 103 4.95 -4.44 13.09
CA LEU A 103 4.82 -3.77 14.38
C LEU A 103 5.85 -2.64 14.58
N PRO A 104 7.18 -2.88 14.47
CA PRO A 104 8.15 -1.82 14.69
C PRO A 104 8.07 -0.73 13.62
N LEU A 105 7.70 -1.07 12.38
CA LEU A 105 7.48 -0.09 11.32
C LEU A 105 6.29 0.82 11.65
N ILE A 106 5.13 0.26 11.99
CA ILE A 106 3.94 1.05 12.35
C ILE A 106 4.24 2.02 13.49
N VAL A 107 4.87 1.54 14.57
CA VAL A 107 5.19 2.36 15.74
C VAL A 107 6.15 3.49 15.36
N SER A 108 7.28 3.17 14.72
CA SER A 108 8.31 4.17 14.39
C SER A 108 7.87 5.15 13.30
N SER A 109 7.26 4.66 12.21
CA SER A 109 6.79 5.51 11.11
C SER A 109 5.66 6.45 11.54
N LEU A 110 4.70 5.97 12.34
CA LEU A 110 3.59 6.84 12.77
C LEU A 110 4.02 7.86 13.81
N ILE A 111 4.82 7.46 14.80
CA ILE A 111 5.28 8.42 15.81
C ILE A 111 6.16 9.48 15.15
N SER A 112 7.14 9.09 14.32
CA SER A 112 7.97 10.05 13.55
C SER A 112 7.10 10.93 12.66
N GLY A 113 6.24 10.31 11.84
CA GLY A 113 5.34 11.00 10.91
C GLY A 113 4.44 12.02 11.61
N MET A 114 3.73 11.64 12.66
CA MET A 114 2.82 12.51 13.39
C MET A 114 3.53 13.55 14.27
N SER A 115 4.80 13.36 14.60
CA SER A 115 5.60 14.32 15.38
C SER A 115 6.25 15.42 14.56
N SER A 116 6.37 15.22 13.23
CA SER A 116 6.89 16.19 12.26
C SER A 116 5.84 17.22 11.80
N VAL A 117 4.64 17.11 12.35
CA VAL A 117 3.41 17.71 11.85
C VAL A 117 3.01 18.92 12.70
N ASP A 118 2.80 20.08 12.05
CA ASP A 118 2.28 21.29 12.71
C ASP A 118 0.81 21.12 13.14
N THR A 119 0.58 20.92 14.43
CA THR A 119 -0.75 20.57 14.97
C THR A 119 -1.86 21.57 14.65
N LYS A 120 -1.54 22.87 14.54
CA LYS A 120 -2.49 23.93 14.16
C LYS A 120 -2.97 23.84 12.71
N ALA A 121 -2.08 23.46 11.79
CA ALA A 121 -2.42 23.31 10.37
C ALA A 121 -3.10 21.95 10.10
N TYR A 122 -2.65 20.90 10.79
CA TYR A 122 -3.11 19.54 10.56
C TYR A 122 -4.49 19.22 11.14
N GLY A 123 -5.00 19.95 12.13
CA GLY A 123 -6.39 19.74 12.58
C GLY A 123 -7.40 19.90 11.43
N LYS A 124 -7.26 20.97 10.62
CA LYS A 124 -8.16 21.23 9.48
C LYS A 124 -7.86 20.33 8.29
N ILE A 125 -6.58 20.14 7.95
CA ILE A 125 -6.17 19.29 6.82
C ILE A 125 -6.51 17.82 7.12
N GLY A 126 -6.19 17.35 8.32
CA GLY A 126 -6.49 16.01 8.81
C GLY A 126 -7.99 15.73 8.88
N MET A 127 -8.81 16.69 9.35
CA MET A 127 -10.28 16.51 9.33
C MET A 127 -10.83 16.38 7.90
N ARG A 128 -10.31 17.17 6.94
CA ARG A 128 -10.69 17.05 5.53
C ARG A 128 -10.23 15.72 4.93
N ALA A 129 -9.03 15.27 5.25
CA ALA A 129 -8.50 13.98 4.80
C ALA A 129 -9.29 12.79 5.39
N PHE A 130 -9.60 12.84 6.69
CA PHE A 130 -10.43 11.85 7.36
C PHE A 130 -11.83 11.79 6.74
N GLY A 131 -12.47 12.94 6.52
CA GLY A 131 -13.76 13.01 5.85
C GLY A 131 -13.73 12.44 4.43
N TYR A 132 -12.68 12.75 3.66
CA TYR A 132 -12.44 12.16 2.34
C TYR A 132 -12.34 10.63 2.42
N TYR A 133 -11.49 10.09 3.30
CA TYR A 133 -11.33 8.64 3.45
C TYR A 133 -12.62 7.94 3.90
N LEU A 134 -13.40 8.55 4.80
CA LEU A 134 -14.68 8.01 5.23
C LEU A 134 -15.65 7.89 4.04
N VAL A 135 -15.81 8.96 3.27
CA VAL A 135 -16.72 9.01 2.11
C VAL A 135 -16.30 8.03 1.03
N THR A 136 -15.01 7.98 0.67
CA THR A 136 -14.53 7.05 -0.36
C THR A 136 -14.68 5.60 0.07
N THR A 137 -14.38 5.28 1.34
CA THR A 137 -14.49 3.91 1.88
C THR A 137 -15.95 3.45 1.93
N MET A 138 -16.85 4.31 2.38
CA MET A 138 -18.30 4.01 2.37
C MET A 138 -18.78 3.76 0.94
N THR A 139 -18.43 4.63 -0.01
CA THR A 139 -18.83 4.47 -1.41
C THR A 139 -18.25 3.20 -2.05
N ALA A 140 -17.00 2.85 -1.71
CA ALA A 140 -16.36 1.59 -2.12
C ALA A 140 -17.10 0.37 -1.56
N ALA A 141 -17.45 0.38 -0.27
CA ALA A 141 -18.17 -0.69 0.39
C ALA A 141 -19.56 -0.89 -0.22
N PHE A 142 -20.31 0.20 -0.46
CA PHE A 142 -21.60 0.12 -1.14
C PHE A 142 -21.48 -0.46 -2.56
N THR A 143 -20.46 -0.04 -3.31
CA THR A 143 -20.21 -0.57 -4.67
C THR A 143 -19.89 -2.08 -4.61
N GLY A 144 -19.04 -2.50 -3.68
CA GLY A 144 -18.68 -3.91 -3.49
C GLY A 144 -19.87 -4.78 -3.08
N ILE A 145 -20.68 -4.32 -2.13
CA ILE A 145 -21.90 -5.02 -1.69
C ILE A 145 -22.90 -5.11 -2.84
N ALA A 146 -23.14 -4.01 -3.57
CA ALA A 146 -24.06 -3.99 -4.70
C ALA A 146 -23.63 -5.00 -5.79
N LEU A 147 -22.35 -5.02 -6.17
CA LEU A 147 -21.84 -5.97 -7.16
C LEU A 147 -21.90 -7.42 -6.66
N ALA A 148 -21.57 -7.67 -5.39
CA ALA A 148 -21.65 -9.00 -4.80
C ALA A 148 -23.08 -9.54 -4.79
N LEU A 149 -24.08 -8.69 -4.49
CA LEU A 149 -25.50 -9.06 -4.50
C LEU A 149 -26.06 -9.25 -5.92
N LEU A 150 -25.54 -8.52 -6.91
CA LEU A 150 -25.94 -8.64 -8.31
C LEU A 150 -25.36 -9.87 -9.00
N ILE A 151 -24.06 -10.11 -8.80
CA ILE A 151 -23.33 -11.21 -9.47
C ILE A 151 -23.52 -12.53 -8.72
N GLN A 152 -23.73 -12.48 -7.40
CA GLN A 152 -23.89 -13.64 -6.51
C GLN A 152 -22.82 -14.72 -6.74
N PRO A 153 -21.52 -14.38 -6.62
CA PRO A 153 -20.47 -15.38 -6.78
C PRO A 153 -20.63 -16.46 -5.70
N GLY A 154 -20.68 -17.74 -6.10
CA GLY A 154 -20.83 -18.88 -5.18
C GLY A 154 -22.25 -19.42 -4.99
N ASN A 155 -23.25 -18.96 -5.75
CA ASN A 155 -24.62 -19.50 -5.68
C ASN A 155 -24.79 -20.83 -6.48
N SER A 156 -23.77 -21.28 -7.20
CA SER A 156 -23.82 -22.47 -8.07
C SER A 156 -23.64 -23.79 -7.29
N SER A 157 -22.88 -23.78 -6.19
CA SER A 157 -22.58 -24.94 -5.32
C SER A 157 -23.57 -25.08 -4.15
N ARG A 158 -24.85 -24.76 -4.34
CA ARG A 158 -25.87 -24.93 -3.30
C ARG A 158 -26.38 -26.37 -3.17
N ASN A 159 -26.01 -27.26 -4.10
CA ASN A 159 -26.38 -28.68 -4.12
C ASN A 159 -25.28 -29.62 -3.61
N THR A 160 -24.05 -29.14 -3.50
CA THR A 160 -22.93 -29.82 -2.87
C THR A 160 -22.80 -29.27 -1.47
N SER A 161 -23.23 -30.06 -0.48
CA SER A 161 -23.09 -29.76 0.94
C SER A 161 -21.61 -29.68 1.31
N VAL A 162 -20.96 -28.56 0.98
CA VAL A 162 -19.75 -28.12 1.65
C VAL A 162 -20.20 -27.85 3.07
N SER A 163 -19.98 -28.85 3.92
CA SER A 163 -20.10 -28.72 5.36
C SER A 163 -19.35 -27.46 5.75
N SER A 164 -20.08 -26.38 6.06
CA SER A 164 -19.54 -25.18 6.68
C SER A 164 -18.94 -25.61 8.01
N GLY A 165 -17.65 -25.95 7.96
CA GLY A 165 -16.82 -26.27 9.09
C GLY A 165 -16.67 -25.02 9.94
N GLY A 166 -17.59 -24.84 10.88
CA GLY A 166 -17.58 -23.77 11.85
C GLY A 166 -18.99 -23.31 12.14
N LYS A 167 -19.57 -23.80 13.25
CA LYS A 167 -20.60 -23.05 13.97
C LYS A 167 -19.92 -21.78 14.51
N THR A 168 -19.71 -20.78 13.67
CA THR A 168 -19.41 -19.44 14.14
C THR A 168 -20.68 -18.97 14.83
N GLY A 169 -20.64 -18.93 16.16
CA GLY A 169 -21.72 -18.34 16.94
C GLY A 169 -22.10 -17.00 16.34
N THR A 170 -23.39 -16.72 16.24
CA THR A 170 -23.91 -15.46 15.73
C THR A 170 -23.41 -14.33 16.62
N VAL A 171 -22.25 -13.76 16.30
CA VAL A 171 -21.70 -12.59 17.00
C VAL A 171 -22.66 -11.45 16.72
N GLN A 172 -23.18 -10.81 17.77
CA GLN A 172 -24.04 -9.66 17.55
C GLN A 172 -23.20 -8.50 16.96
N PRO A 173 -23.75 -7.72 16.01
CA PRO A 173 -23.03 -6.58 15.44
C PRO A 173 -22.59 -5.56 16.50
N VAL A 174 -23.41 -5.39 17.56
CA VAL A 174 -23.13 -4.51 18.69
C VAL A 174 -21.86 -4.94 19.42
N ASP A 175 -21.72 -6.24 19.67
CA ASP A 175 -20.54 -6.82 20.33
C ASP A 175 -19.25 -6.60 19.53
N SER A 176 -19.31 -6.77 18.21
CA SER A 176 -18.17 -6.50 17.32
C SER A 176 -17.78 -5.02 17.34
N PHE A 177 -18.77 -4.12 17.41
CA PHE A 177 -18.52 -2.68 17.51
C PHE A 177 -17.92 -2.29 18.86
N LEU A 178 -18.42 -2.86 19.96
CA LEU A 178 -17.85 -2.66 21.29
C LEU A 178 -16.42 -3.21 21.38
N ASP A 179 -16.15 -4.37 20.78
CA ASP A 179 -14.81 -4.94 20.69
C ASP A 179 -13.86 -4.04 19.88
N LEU A 180 -14.33 -3.40 18.80
CA LEU A 180 -13.55 -2.40 18.06
C LEU A 180 -13.14 -1.24 18.99
N LEU A 181 -14.09 -0.66 19.73
CA LEU A 181 -13.83 0.46 20.64
C LEU A 181 -12.90 0.06 21.79
N ARG A 182 -13.08 -1.14 22.37
CA ARG A 182 -12.18 -1.70 23.39
C ARG A 182 -10.76 -1.88 22.86
N ASN A 183 -10.61 -2.33 21.61
CA ASN A 183 -9.30 -2.45 20.98
C ASN A 183 -8.66 -1.10 20.64
N MET A 184 -9.43 -0.01 20.53
CA MET A 184 -8.91 1.35 20.28
C MET A 184 -8.04 1.87 21.43
N ILE A 185 -8.40 1.49 22.66
CA ILE A 185 -7.74 1.94 23.89
C ILE A 185 -7.36 0.67 24.68
N PRO A 186 -6.22 0.04 24.36
CA PRO A 186 -5.80 -1.17 25.05
C PRO A 186 -5.47 -0.86 26.52
N SER A 187 -5.79 -1.81 27.41
CA SER A 187 -5.44 -1.73 28.84
C SER A 187 -3.93 -1.71 29.08
N ASN A 188 -3.15 -2.29 28.16
CA ASN A 188 -1.70 -2.36 28.24
C ASN A 188 -1.07 -2.35 26.82
N LEU A 189 -0.09 -1.48 26.60
CA LEU A 189 0.58 -1.33 25.30
C LEU A 189 1.47 -2.51 24.93
N VAL A 190 2.15 -3.11 25.92
CA VAL A 190 3.00 -4.28 25.69
C VAL A 190 2.13 -5.49 25.35
N GLU A 191 1.00 -5.66 26.07
CA GLU A 191 0.02 -6.70 25.76
C GLU A 191 -0.59 -6.52 24.36
N ALA A 192 -0.89 -5.29 23.96
CA ALA A 192 -1.41 -4.97 22.63
C ALA A 192 -0.48 -5.42 21.48
N CYS A 193 0.81 -5.63 21.74
CA CYS A 193 1.76 -6.14 20.74
C CYS A 193 1.53 -7.62 20.40
N PHE A 194 0.81 -8.40 21.22
CA PHE A 194 0.63 -9.84 20.98
C PHE A 194 -0.76 -10.39 21.36
N ARG A 195 -1.64 -9.58 21.97
CA ARG A 195 -3.03 -9.91 22.25
C ARG A 195 -3.98 -8.81 21.76
N LYS A 196 -5.17 -9.23 21.37
CA LYS A 196 -6.32 -8.36 21.06
C LYS A 196 -7.54 -8.79 21.87
N VAL A 197 -8.39 -7.83 22.21
CA VAL A 197 -9.65 -8.10 22.88
C VAL A 197 -10.61 -8.70 21.85
N TRP A 198 -11.15 -9.86 22.17
CA TRP A 198 -12.24 -10.46 21.40
C TRP A 198 -13.16 -11.07 22.41
N SER A 199 -14.43 -10.77 22.28
CA SER A 199 -15.36 -11.17 23.30
C SER A 199 -15.97 -12.52 22.85
N THR A 200 -16.37 -13.35 23.82
CA THR A 200 -16.78 -14.73 23.55
C THR A 200 -18.08 -14.97 24.28
N MET A 201 -18.98 -15.73 23.65
CA MET A 201 -20.22 -16.14 24.30
C MET A 201 -19.85 -17.13 25.41
N ALA A 202 -19.91 -16.66 26.64
CA ALA A 202 -19.52 -17.40 27.82
C ALA A 202 -20.64 -18.34 28.29
N ASP A 203 -21.90 -17.96 28.04
CA ASP A 203 -23.07 -18.74 28.41
C ASP A 203 -24.08 -18.80 27.26
N LEU A 204 -24.39 -20.02 26.80
CA LEU A 204 -25.38 -20.28 25.75
C LEU A 204 -26.82 -19.99 26.22
N ILE A 205 -27.09 -20.11 27.53
CA ILE A 205 -28.44 -20.00 28.08
C ILE A 205 -28.83 -18.53 28.29
N PHE A 206 -27.90 -17.72 28.78
CA PHE A 206 -28.11 -16.29 29.03
C PHE A 206 -27.61 -15.38 27.90
N CYS A 207 -27.00 -15.94 26.84
CA CYS A 207 -26.32 -15.18 25.79
C CYS A 207 -25.33 -14.13 26.37
N LEU A 208 -24.68 -14.46 27.48
CA LEU A 208 -23.75 -13.56 28.15
C LEU A 208 -22.42 -13.55 27.40
N TYR A 209 -22.00 -12.36 26.96
CA TYR A 209 -20.77 -12.17 26.22
C TYR A 209 -19.72 -11.52 27.14
N LEU A 210 -18.62 -12.24 27.39
CA LEU A 210 -17.54 -11.78 28.25
C LEU A 210 -16.32 -11.35 27.42
N PRO A 211 -15.63 -10.25 27.78
CA PRO A 211 -14.41 -9.84 27.10
C PRO A 211 -13.32 -10.89 27.33
N GLY A 212 -12.87 -11.54 26.25
CA GLY A 212 -11.73 -12.43 26.23
C GLY A 212 -10.52 -11.80 25.55
N THR A 213 -9.40 -12.53 25.57
CA THR A 213 -8.21 -12.16 24.78
C THR A 213 -7.91 -13.25 23.74
N SER A 214 -7.56 -12.81 22.54
CA SER A 214 -7.10 -13.67 21.45
C SER A 214 -5.67 -13.32 21.09
N ASN A 215 -4.87 -14.32 20.71
CA ASN A 215 -3.51 -14.09 20.25
C ASN A 215 -3.53 -13.32 18.93
N GLY A 216 -2.70 -12.28 18.83
CA GLY A 216 -2.59 -11.42 17.66
C GLY A 216 -2.35 -9.98 18.05
N VAL A 217 -1.67 -9.25 17.19
CA VAL A 217 -1.35 -7.83 17.40
C VAL A 217 -2.65 -7.01 17.35
N ASN A 218 -2.89 -6.18 18.38
CA ASN A 218 -3.92 -5.16 18.35
C ASN A 218 -3.43 -3.92 17.59
N PHE A 219 -3.45 -4.00 16.25
CA PHE A 219 -3.02 -2.90 15.38
C PHE A 219 -3.81 -1.61 15.63
N PHE A 220 -5.10 -1.69 15.95
CA PHE A 220 -5.94 -0.51 16.12
C PHE A 220 -5.54 0.30 17.36
N GLY A 221 -5.32 -0.37 18.50
CA GLY A 221 -4.85 0.27 19.71
C GLY A 221 -3.46 0.88 19.55
N LEU A 222 -2.55 0.16 18.89
CA LEU A 222 -1.21 0.67 18.59
C LEU A 222 -1.27 1.90 17.67
N LEU A 223 -2.11 1.89 16.63
CA LEU A 223 -2.33 3.02 15.72
C LEU A 223 -2.77 4.26 16.48
N VAL A 224 -3.82 4.13 17.31
CA VAL A 224 -4.39 5.25 18.08
C VAL A 224 -3.37 5.81 19.07
N PHE A 225 -2.67 4.94 19.79
CA PHE A 225 -1.60 5.35 20.69
C PHE A 225 -0.48 6.09 19.94
N CYS A 226 0.04 5.53 18.84
CA CYS A 226 1.15 6.12 18.10
C CYS A 226 0.79 7.49 17.51
N VAL A 227 -0.44 7.65 17.02
CA VAL A 227 -0.93 8.94 16.53
C VAL A 227 -1.01 9.97 17.66
N ALA A 228 -1.64 9.61 18.78
CA ALA A 228 -1.76 10.52 19.93
C ALA A 228 -0.37 10.90 20.49
N PHE A 229 0.50 9.90 20.67
CA PHE A 229 1.85 10.08 21.19
C PHE A 229 2.72 10.91 20.24
N GLY A 230 2.68 10.62 18.93
CA GLY A 230 3.39 11.41 17.93
C GLY A 230 2.94 12.87 17.90
N LEU A 231 1.64 13.14 17.97
CA LEU A 231 1.11 14.51 18.06
C LEU A 231 1.55 15.25 19.35
N ILE A 232 1.57 14.56 20.49
CA ILE A 232 2.06 15.10 21.76
C ILE A 232 3.54 15.45 21.64
N LEU A 233 4.38 14.52 21.17
CA LEU A 233 5.80 14.78 20.91
C LEU A 233 5.98 15.96 19.95
N GLY A 234 5.14 16.04 18.91
CA GLY A 234 5.06 17.15 17.97
C GLY A 234 5.03 18.51 18.68
N ASN A 235 4.17 18.62 19.70
CA ASN A 235 3.95 19.84 20.49
C ASN A 235 5.00 20.09 21.58
N MET A 236 5.80 19.11 21.99
CA MET A 236 6.79 19.24 23.09
C MET A 236 8.08 19.99 22.68
N GLU A 237 8.04 20.80 21.63
CA GLU A 237 9.14 21.64 21.12
C GLU A 237 10.55 20.99 21.26
N THR A 238 11.38 21.49 22.18
CA THR A 238 12.75 21.00 22.42
C THR A 238 12.82 19.74 23.28
N GLU A 239 11.89 19.56 24.23
CA GLU A 239 11.87 18.41 25.14
C GLU A 239 11.54 17.10 24.41
N GLY A 240 10.70 17.17 23.37
CA GLY A 240 10.34 16.01 22.56
C GLY A 240 11.42 15.58 21.56
N LYS A 241 12.41 16.44 21.26
CA LYS A 241 13.39 16.21 20.19
C LYS A 241 14.16 14.89 20.31
N PRO A 242 14.71 14.50 21.47
CA PRO A 242 15.45 13.23 21.58
C PRO A 242 14.61 12.01 21.21
N LEU A 243 13.32 12.01 21.57
CA LEU A 243 12.42 10.91 21.22
C LEU A 243 12.04 10.94 19.74
N LYS A 244 11.81 12.11 19.15
CA LYS A 244 11.58 12.25 17.71
C LYS A 244 12.75 11.69 16.91
N ASP A 245 13.96 12.10 17.26
CA ASP A 245 15.20 11.66 16.59
C ASP A 245 15.42 10.14 16.74
N PHE A 246 15.08 9.57 17.90
CA PHE A 246 15.09 8.12 18.12
C PHE A 246 14.11 7.40 17.18
N PHE A 247 12.84 7.80 17.13
CA PHE A 247 11.84 7.12 16.29
C PHE A 247 12.12 7.30 14.80
N ASP A 248 12.65 8.45 14.38
CA ASP A 248 13.08 8.67 13.00
C ASP A 248 14.27 7.77 12.62
N SER A 249 15.26 7.65 13.50
CA SER A 249 16.41 6.76 13.30
C SER A 249 16.00 5.30 13.26
N LEU A 250 15.08 4.90 14.15
CA LEU A 250 14.50 3.56 14.18
C LEU A 250 13.73 3.26 12.88
N ASN A 251 12.91 4.19 12.41
CA ASN A 251 12.18 4.06 11.15
C ASN A 251 13.14 3.87 9.96
N LYS A 252 14.19 4.69 9.87
CA LYS A 252 15.24 4.57 8.83
C LYS A 252 15.94 3.21 8.87
N ALA A 253 16.29 2.71 10.06
CA ALA A 253 16.91 1.40 10.22
C ALA A 253 15.97 0.27 9.75
N ILE A 254 14.69 0.33 10.14
CA ILE A 254 13.68 -0.67 9.74
C ILE A 254 13.45 -0.63 8.22
N MET A 255 13.46 0.55 7.60
CA MET A 255 13.36 0.67 6.15
C MET A 255 14.51 -0.03 5.39
N GLN A 256 15.71 -0.10 5.98
CA GLN A 256 16.80 -0.89 5.41
C GLN A 256 16.50 -2.40 5.47
N PHE A 257 15.93 -2.88 6.58
CA PHE A 257 15.45 -4.27 6.64
C PHE A 257 14.37 -4.54 5.60
N VAL A 258 13.39 -3.64 5.45
CA VAL A 258 12.34 -3.75 4.43
C VAL A 258 12.94 -3.91 3.03
N SER A 259 13.99 -3.15 2.68
CA SER A 259 14.68 -3.29 1.39
C SER A 259 15.22 -4.70 1.14
N ILE A 260 15.83 -5.33 2.15
CA ILE A 260 16.33 -6.72 2.05
C ILE A 260 15.17 -7.69 1.80
N VAL A 261 14.05 -7.51 2.50
CA VAL A 261 12.87 -8.36 2.37
C VAL A 261 12.20 -8.22 1.01
N ILE A 262 12.19 -7.00 0.45
CA ILE A 262 11.71 -6.74 -0.90
C ILE A 262 12.49 -7.61 -1.90
N TRP A 263 13.82 -7.70 -1.80
CA TRP A 263 14.61 -8.56 -2.70
C TRP A 263 14.38 -10.07 -2.52
N TYR A 264 13.98 -10.51 -1.32
CA TYR A 264 13.55 -11.90 -1.08
C TYR A 264 12.13 -12.18 -1.61
N SER A 265 11.29 -11.15 -1.74
CA SER A 265 9.87 -11.32 -2.06
C SER A 265 9.55 -12.08 -3.35
N PRO A 266 10.30 -11.98 -4.47
CA PRO A 266 9.99 -12.78 -5.67
C PRO A 266 10.06 -14.28 -5.38
N VAL A 267 11.06 -14.72 -4.61
CA VAL A 267 11.19 -16.14 -4.22
C VAL A 267 10.02 -16.56 -3.34
N GLY A 268 9.69 -15.77 -2.32
CA GLY A 268 8.56 -16.08 -1.43
C GLY A 268 7.21 -16.10 -2.16
N ILE A 269 6.96 -15.16 -3.07
CA ILE A 269 5.72 -15.07 -3.87
C ILE A 269 5.57 -16.30 -4.77
N LEU A 270 6.65 -16.76 -5.42
CA LEU A 270 6.63 -17.95 -6.27
C LEU A 270 6.12 -19.17 -5.50
N PHE A 271 6.72 -19.47 -4.34
CA PHE A 271 6.36 -20.64 -3.53
C PHE A 271 5.02 -20.46 -2.80
N LEU A 272 4.66 -19.23 -2.40
CA LEU A 272 3.32 -18.95 -1.89
C LEU A 272 2.26 -19.28 -2.93
N LEU A 273 2.38 -18.75 -4.14
CA LEU A 273 1.39 -18.97 -5.20
C LEU A 273 1.32 -20.44 -5.60
N ALA A 274 2.46 -21.08 -5.81
CA ALA A 274 2.51 -22.51 -6.15
C ALA A 274 1.79 -23.36 -5.10
N GLY A 275 2.10 -23.14 -3.82
CA GLY A 275 1.50 -23.91 -2.74
C GLY A 275 0.03 -23.60 -2.48
N GLN A 276 -0.45 -22.37 -2.74
CA GLN A 276 -1.88 -22.05 -2.68
C GLN A 276 -2.65 -22.79 -3.78
N ILE A 277 -2.11 -22.90 -4.98
CA ILE A 277 -2.74 -23.60 -6.11
C ILE A 277 -2.82 -25.11 -5.87
N VAL A 278 -1.75 -25.72 -5.33
CA VAL A 278 -1.73 -27.15 -5.00
C VAL A 278 -2.75 -27.52 -3.92
N LYS A 279 -3.01 -26.61 -2.97
CA LYS A 279 -4.00 -26.82 -1.90
C LYS A 279 -5.46 -26.71 -2.36
N MET A 280 -5.73 -26.16 -3.54
CA MET A 280 -7.09 -26.12 -4.08
C MET A 280 -7.47 -27.54 -4.53
N ILE A 281 -8.58 -28.10 -4.03
CA ILE A 281 -8.92 -29.52 -4.23
C ILE A 281 -9.71 -29.75 -5.52
N ASP A 282 -10.58 -28.82 -5.94
CA ASP A 282 -11.39 -28.95 -7.17
C ASP A 282 -11.36 -27.69 -8.05
N ILE A 283 -11.24 -27.85 -9.38
CA ILE A 283 -11.13 -26.74 -10.35
C ILE A 283 -12.46 -26.51 -11.09
N GLY A 284 -13.32 -27.54 -11.19
CA GLY A 284 -14.55 -27.46 -11.97
C GLY A 284 -15.58 -26.51 -11.35
N GLU A 285 -16.03 -26.81 -10.13
CA GLU A 285 -17.05 -26.03 -9.44
C GLU A 285 -16.44 -24.93 -8.56
N ILE A 286 -15.48 -25.28 -7.69
CA ILE A 286 -14.80 -24.30 -6.83
C ILE A 286 -14.00 -23.28 -7.66
N GLY A 287 -13.39 -23.72 -8.77
CA GLY A 287 -12.64 -22.82 -9.66
C GLY A 287 -13.55 -21.79 -10.34
N HIS A 288 -14.75 -22.18 -10.77
CA HIS A 288 -15.73 -21.24 -11.32
C HIS A 288 -16.20 -20.23 -10.26
N GLU A 289 -16.47 -20.67 -9.03
CA GLU A 289 -16.91 -19.79 -7.95
C GLU A 289 -15.82 -18.79 -7.51
N VAL A 290 -14.58 -19.27 -7.38
CA VAL A 290 -13.42 -18.41 -7.08
C VAL A 290 -13.14 -17.45 -8.24
N ALA A 291 -13.27 -17.90 -9.49
CA ALA A 291 -13.13 -17.04 -10.66
C ALA A 291 -14.22 -15.96 -10.69
N MET A 292 -15.48 -16.29 -10.44
CA MET A 292 -16.58 -15.33 -10.38
C MET A 292 -16.42 -14.34 -9.23
N TYR A 293 -15.90 -14.79 -8.08
CA TYR A 293 -15.49 -13.90 -6.99
C TYR A 293 -14.39 -12.93 -7.45
N ALA A 294 -13.33 -13.44 -8.10
CA ALA A 294 -12.23 -12.62 -8.60
C ALA A 294 -12.71 -11.59 -9.63
N VAL A 295 -13.56 -11.99 -10.57
CA VAL A 295 -14.19 -11.10 -11.57
C VAL A 295 -15.01 -10.01 -10.87
N THR A 296 -15.80 -10.37 -9.87
CA THR A 296 -16.61 -9.41 -9.09
C THR A 296 -15.73 -8.38 -8.40
N VAL A 297 -14.66 -8.82 -7.73
CA VAL A 297 -13.70 -7.93 -7.04
C VAL A 297 -12.96 -7.03 -8.02
N ILE A 298 -12.41 -7.59 -9.11
CA ILE A 298 -11.69 -6.82 -10.15
C ILE A 298 -12.63 -5.79 -10.77
N THR A 299 -13.85 -6.18 -11.10
CA THR A 299 -14.87 -5.26 -11.65
C THR A 299 -15.19 -4.14 -10.66
N GLY A 300 -15.36 -4.46 -9.37
CA GLY A 300 -15.57 -3.46 -8.32
C GLY A 300 -14.40 -2.50 -8.17
N LEU A 301 -13.17 -2.99 -8.21
CA LEU A 301 -11.96 -2.16 -8.18
C LEU A 301 -11.86 -1.27 -9.42
N VAL A 302 -12.16 -1.77 -10.61
CA VAL A 302 -12.17 -0.99 -11.86
C VAL A 302 -13.26 0.09 -11.80
N ILE A 303 -14.47 -0.24 -11.38
CA ILE A 303 -15.56 0.73 -11.23
C ILE A 303 -15.16 1.82 -10.22
N HIS A 304 -14.65 1.42 -9.06
CA HIS A 304 -14.29 2.38 -8.02
C HIS A 304 -13.10 3.27 -8.44
N SER A 305 -12.06 2.69 -9.03
CA SER A 305 -10.83 3.41 -9.40
C SER A 305 -10.96 4.28 -10.65
N LEU A 306 -11.73 3.84 -11.66
CA LEU A 306 -11.88 4.57 -12.93
C LEU A 306 -13.13 5.43 -13.01
N PHE A 307 -14.14 5.19 -12.16
CA PHE A 307 -15.38 5.98 -12.18
C PHE A 307 -15.63 6.70 -10.87
N THR A 308 -15.70 6.00 -9.73
CA THR A 308 -16.05 6.63 -8.45
C THR A 308 -15.03 7.69 -8.00
N LEU A 309 -13.74 7.33 -7.93
CA LEU A 309 -12.70 8.27 -7.50
C LEU A 309 -12.54 9.45 -8.48
N PRO A 310 -12.50 9.23 -9.82
CA PRO A 310 -12.48 10.33 -10.80
C PRO A 310 -13.72 11.24 -10.71
N LEU A 311 -14.90 10.68 -10.46
CA LEU A 311 -16.12 11.45 -10.26
C LEU A 311 -16.05 12.34 -9.02
N ILE A 312 -15.61 11.79 -7.88
CA ILE A 312 -15.40 12.56 -6.63
C ILE A 312 -14.39 13.69 -6.89
N TYR A 313 -13.26 13.38 -7.55
CA TYR A 313 -12.26 14.37 -7.92
C TYR A 313 -12.85 15.47 -8.81
N PHE A 314 -13.61 15.12 -9.83
CA PHE A 314 -14.24 16.08 -10.74
C PHE A 314 -15.27 16.96 -10.03
N ILE A 315 -16.10 16.39 -9.14
CA ILE A 315 -17.10 17.15 -8.38
C ILE A 315 -16.43 18.20 -7.50
N VAL A 316 -15.35 17.81 -6.80
CA VAL A 316 -14.65 18.68 -5.84
C VAL A 316 -13.76 19.71 -6.53
N THR A 317 -12.97 19.29 -7.52
CA THR A 317 -11.94 20.14 -8.15
C THR A 317 -12.41 20.82 -9.44
N ARG A 318 -13.49 20.32 -10.06
CA ARG A 318 -13.98 20.71 -11.39
C ARG A 318 -12.92 20.62 -12.49
N LYS A 319 -11.88 19.81 -12.29
CA LYS A 319 -10.79 19.55 -13.25
C LYS A 319 -10.89 18.14 -13.80
N ASN A 320 -10.34 17.93 -14.99
CA ASN A 320 -10.31 16.61 -15.63
C ASN A 320 -9.46 15.63 -14.78
N PRO A 321 -10.06 14.59 -14.18
CA PRO A 321 -9.37 13.63 -13.32
C PRO A 321 -8.38 12.75 -14.10
N TYR A 322 -8.66 12.43 -15.36
CA TYR A 322 -7.82 11.51 -16.14
C TYR A 322 -6.46 12.11 -16.50
N ARG A 323 -6.37 13.45 -16.61
CA ARG A 323 -5.07 14.13 -16.72
C ARG A 323 -4.23 13.95 -15.45
N PHE A 324 -4.86 14.07 -14.29
CA PHE A 324 -4.19 13.82 -13.01
C PHE A 324 -3.74 12.35 -12.90
N MET A 325 -4.63 11.40 -13.21
CA MET A 325 -4.31 9.96 -13.20
C MET A 325 -3.15 9.60 -14.12
N SER A 326 -3.09 10.20 -15.32
CA SER A 326 -1.98 9.98 -16.25
C SER A 326 -0.64 10.45 -15.70
N GLY A 327 -0.62 11.52 -14.89
CA GLY A 327 0.58 12.02 -14.24
C GLY A 327 1.13 11.12 -13.12
N ILE A 328 0.26 10.31 -12.49
CA ILE A 328 0.65 9.37 -11.43
C ILE A 328 0.73 7.91 -11.90
N LEU A 329 0.58 7.67 -13.21
CA LEU A 329 0.54 6.32 -13.78
C LEU A 329 1.81 5.51 -13.46
N GLN A 330 2.97 6.16 -13.40
CA GLN A 330 4.22 5.53 -13.00
C GLN A 330 4.13 4.97 -11.58
N ALA A 331 3.59 5.74 -10.63
CA ALA A 331 3.43 5.31 -9.25
C ALA A 331 2.42 4.16 -9.12
N ILE A 332 1.30 4.21 -9.86
CA ILE A 332 0.31 3.12 -9.89
C ILE A 332 0.94 1.83 -10.42
N THR A 333 1.72 1.92 -11.50
CA THR A 333 2.40 0.77 -12.09
C THR A 333 3.43 0.16 -11.14
N THR A 334 4.16 1.01 -10.40
CA THR A 334 5.09 0.56 -9.36
C THR A 334 4.36 -0.12 -8.20
N ALA A 335 3.26 0.46 -7.70
CA ALA A 335 2.47 -0.12 -6.61
C ALA A 335 1.83 -1.46 -7.00
N PHE A 336 1.38 -1.60 -8.25
CA PHE A 336 0.89 -2.88 -8.78
C PHE A 336 2.00 -3.94 -8.81
N GLY A 337 3.22 -3.56 -9.21
CA GLY A 337 4.37 -4.46 -9.29
C GLY A 337 4.96 -4.87 -7.94
N THR A 338 4.80 -4.05 -6.89
CA THR A 338 5.29 -4.33 -5.54
C THR A 338 4.23 -4.98 -4.64
N SER A 339 2.94 -4.89 -4.98
CA SER A 339 1.81 -5.32 -4.13
C SER A 339 1.89 -4.79 -2.68
N SER A 340 2.58 -3.66 -2.49
CA SER A 340 2.76 -3.00 -1.19
C SER A 340 1.98 -1.69 -1.23
N ARG A 341 1.08 -1.52 -0.27
CA ARG A 341 0.17 -0.36 -0.17
C ARG A 341 0.89 0.88 0.32
#